data_AF-A0A317SN87-F1
#
_entry.id   AF-A0A317SN87-F1
#
_cell.length_a   1.000
_cell.length_b   1.000
_cell.length_c   1.000
_cell.angle_alpha   90.00
_cell.angle_beta   90.00
_cell.angle_gamma   90.00
#
_symmetry.space_group_name_H-M   'P 1'
#
loop_
_entity.id
_entity.type
_entity.pdbx_description
1 polymer ?
#
loop_
_entity_poly.entity_id
_entity_poly.type
_entity_poly.pdbx_seq_one_letter_code
_entity_poly.pdbx_strand_id
1 'polypeptide(L)'
;MASVAPKMSWFKITLIRSGIGMTERQNGVLKALGLRHRMKTVYHPVSPDTAGMIMKVKELLAVSEVDKPLTQAETHAKRQPPKGYYIEKQGVVRDIGGL
;
A
#
# COMPACT_ATOMS: atom_id res chain seq x y z
N MET A 1 36.26 8.17 5.50
CA MET A 1 35.30 7.35 4.74
C MET A 1 34.08 7.13 5.63
N ALA A 2 32.99 7.85 5.39
CA ALA A 2 31.78 7.73 6.20
C ALA A 2 31.16 6.35 5.97
N SER A 3 30.95 5.56 7.03
CA SER A 3 30.25 4.29 6.96
C SER A 3 28.80 4.54 6.57
N VAL A 4 28.42 4.18 5.35
CA VAL A 4 27.02 4.10 4.95
C VAL A 4 26.43 2.90 5.66
N ALA A 5 25.73 3.12 6.78
CA ALA A 5 24.92 2.08 7.38
C ALA A 5 23.91 1.59 6.32
N PRO A 6 23.66 0.27 6.18
CA PRO A 6 22.73 -0.24 5.21
C PRO A 6 21.35 0.34 5.50
N LYS A 7 20.91 1.27 4.66
CA LYS A 7 19.58 1.86 4.76
C LYS A 7 18.59 0.79 4.31
N MET A 8 17.82 0.26 5.25
CA MET A 8 16.77 -0.71 4.97
C MET A 8 15.66 -0.03 4.19
N SER A 9 15.75 -0.05 2.86
CA SER A 9 14.77 0.53 1.97
C SER A 9 13.73 -0.50 1.52
N TRP A 10 12.62 0.02 1.02
CA TRP A 10 11.44 -0.76 0.64
C TRP A 10 11.00 -0.38 -0.76
N PHE A 11 10.57 -1.37 -1.54
CA PHE A 11 9.85 -1.13 -2.78
C PHE A 11 8.38 -0.83 -2.46
N LYS A 12 7.94 0.37 -2.82
CA LYS A 12 6.52 0.71 -2.96
C LYS A 12 6.08 0.29 -4.36
N ILE A 13 5.28 -0.76 -4.43
CA ILE A 13 4.84 -1.39 -5.67
C ILE A 13 3.35 -1.18 -5.85
N THR A 14 2.93 -0.58 -6.96
CA THR A 14 1.52 -0.38 -7.29
C THR A 14 1.19 -1.08 -8.60
N LEU A 15 0.11 -1.89 -8.62
CA LEU A 15 -0.39 -2.53 -9.84
C LEU A 15 -1.19 -1.52 -10.67
N ILE A 16 -0.61 -1.00 -11.75
CA ILE A 16 -1.25 0.03 -12.60
C ILE A 16 -2.08 -0.59 -13.74
N ARG A 17 -1.62 -1.72 -14.30
CA ARG A 17 -2.32 -2.49 -15.35
C ARG A 17 -2.76 -3.85 -14.81
N SER A 18 -3.89 -4.38 -15.29
CA SER A 18 -4.36 -5.71 -14.85
C SER A 18 -3.49 -6.82 -15.43
N GLY A 19 -3.47 -7.98 -14.76
CA GLY A 19 -2.87 -9.21 -15.28
C GLY A 19 -3.78 -10.00 -16.25
N ILE A 20 -4.86 -9.38 -16.75
CA ILE A 20 -5.77 -10.04 -17.69
C ILE A 20 -5.02 -10.26 -19.01
N GLY A 21 -5.13 -11.47 -19.57
CA GLY A 21 -4.41 -11.86 -20.78
C GLY A 21 -2.92 -12.13 -20.58
N MET A 22 -2.42 -12.05 -19.34
CA MET A 22 -1.04 -12.44 -19.02
C MET A 22 -0.93 -13.96 -18.80
N THR A 23 0.30 -14.46 -18.92
CA THR A 23 0.59 -15.88 -18.66
C THR A 23 0.28 -16.25 -17.20
N GLU A 24 0.00 -17.53 -16.94
CA GLU A 24 -0.23 -18.02 -15.58
C GLU A 24 0.98 -17.73 -14.67
N ARG A 25 2.20 -17.83 -15.21
CA ARG A 25 3.44 -17.51 -14.49
C ARG A 25 3.49 -16.06 -14.03
N GLN A 26 3.14 -15.11 -14.90
CA GLN A 26 3.09 -13.68 -14.53
C GLN A 26 1.99 -13.41 -13.50
N ASN A 27 0.82 -14.04 -13.67
CA ASN A 27 -0.27 -13.95 -12.70
C ASN A 27 0.10 -14.57 -11.34
N GLY A 28 0.90 -15.63 -11.33
CA GLY A 28 1.49 -16.22 -10.12
C GLY A 28 2.42 -15.25 -9.39
N VAL A 29 3.27 -14.53 -10.14
CA VAL A 29 4.15 -13.50 -9.56
C VAL A 29 3.34 -12.35 -8.94
N LEU A 30 2.30 -11.87 -9.62
CA LEU A 30 1.41 -10.83 -9.06
C LEU A 30 0.73 -11.30 -7.77
N LYS A 31 0.26 -12.55 -7.73
CA LYS A 31 -0.33 -13.16 -6.53
C LYS A 31 0.69 -13.26 -5.39
N ALA A 32 1.92 -13.68 -5.68
CA ALA A 32 3.01 -13.79 -4.70
C ALA A 32 3.40 -12.42 -4.11
N LEU A 33 3.43 -11.38 -4.94
CA LEU A 33 3.64 -9.99 -4.47
C LEU A 33 2.44 -9.44 -3.67
N GLY A 34 1.29 -10.11 -3.67
CA GLY A 34 0.07 -9.67 -2.97
C GLY A 34 -0.81 -8.71 -3.77
N LEU A 35 -0.59 -8.60 -5.08
CA LEU A 35 -1.26 -7.67 -6.00
C LEU A 35 -2.45 -8.36 -6.69
N ARG A 36 -3.61 -8.33 -6.04
CA ARG A 36 -4.85 -8.94 -6.57
C ARG A 36 -5.71 -8.01 -7.42
N HIS A 37 -5.76 -6.72 -7.06
CA HIS A 37 -6.59 -5.71 -7.73
C HIS A 37 -5.75 -4.54 -8.20
N ARG A 38 -6.17 -3.90 -9.30
CA ARG A 38 -5.53 -2.69 -9.80
C ARG A 38 -5.55 -1.57 -8.75
N MET A 39 -4.57 -0.67 -8.83
CA MET A 39 -4.32 0.44 -7.92
C MET A 39 -4.03 0.02 -6.47
N LYS A 40 -3.94 -1.29 -6.19
CA LYS A 40 -3.43 -1.78 -4.91
C LYS A 40 -1.94 -1.49 -4.83
N THR A 41 -1.51 -0.98 -3.68
CA THR A 41 -0.11 -0.74 -3.35
C THR A 41 0.32 -1.70 -2.25
N VAL A 42 1.49 -2.30 -2.40
CA VAL A 42 2.13 -3.18 -1.42
C VAL A 42 3.56 -2.69 -1.18
N TYR A 43 4.10 -3.02 -0.02
CA TYR A 43 5.48 -2.69 0.35
C TYR A 43 6.24 -3.98 0.62
N HIS A 44 7.40 -4.12 -0.02
CA HIS A 44 8.30 -5.25 0.18
C HIS A 44 9.72 -4.73 0.45
N PRO A 45 10.51 -5.38 1.32
CA PRO A 45 11.90 -4.98 1.54
C PRO A 45 12.70 -5.10 0.24
N VAL A 46 13.68 -4.20 0.05
CA VAL A 46 14.56 -4.29 -1.12
C VAL A 46 15.44 -5.53 -0.98
N SER A 47 15.19 -6.51 -1.84
CA SER A 47 15.96 -7.74 -1.95
C SER A 47 16.08 -8.17 -3.43
N PRO A 48 17.12 -8.95 -3.79
CA PRO A 48 17.25 -9.48 -5.15
C PRO A 48 16.04 -10.31 -5.60
N ASP A 49 15.44 -11.07 -4.68
CA ASP A 49 14.24 -11.88 -4.96
C ASP A 49 13.03 -11.02 -5.31
N THR A 50 12.77 -9.99 -4.50
CA THR A 50 11.69 -9.03 -4.78
C THR A 50 11.94 -8.29 -6.09
N ALA A 51 13.18 -7.85 -6.34
CA ALA A 51 13.55 -7.20 -7.59
C ALA A 51 13.35 -8.12 -8.81
N GLY A 52 13.74 -9.40 -8.71
CA GLY A 52 13.53 -10.40 -9.75
C GLY A 52 12.05 -10.68 -10.03
N MET A 53 11.20 -10.67 -8.99
CA MET A 53 9.75 -10.73 -9.16
C MET A 53 9.20 -9.51 -9.88
N ILE A 54 9.59 -8.29 -9.46
CA ILE A 54 9.19 -7.04 -10.11
C ILE A 54 9.56 -7.06 -11.60
N MET A 55 10.79 -7.46 -11.93
CA MET A 55 11.28 -7.44 -13.31
C MET A 55 10.49 -8.36 -14.25
N LYS A 56 9.91 -9.45 -13.75
CA LYS A 56 9.06 -10.37 -14.55
C LYS A 56 7.72 -9.76 -14.97
N VAL A 57 7.27 -8.70 -14.29
CA VAL A 57 5.96 -8.06 -14.49
C VAL A 57 6.11 -6.52 -14.52
N LYS A 58 7.29 -6.00 -14.88
CA LYS A 58 7.66 -4.58 -14.79
C LYS A 58 6.74 -3.67 -15.60
N GLU A 59 6.14 -4.20 -16.66
CA GLU A 59 5.19 -3.49 -17.50
C GLU A 59 3.87 -3.23 -16.77
N LEU A 60 3.50 -4.03 -15.77
CA LEU A 60 2.22 -3.90 -15.07
C LEU A 60 2.31 -3.01 -13.83
N LEU A 61 3.51 -2.67 -13.40
CA LEU A 61 3.79 -2.08 -12.10
C LEU A 61 4.32 -0.65 -12.21
N ALA A 62 3.98 0.18 -11.23
CA ALA A 62 4.74 1.37 -10.90
C ALA A 62 5.52 1.08 -9.61
N VAL A 63 6.83 1.31 -9.63
CA VAL A 63 7.72 1.00 -8.50
C VAL A 63 8.51 2.24 -8.12
N SER A 64 8.61 2.48 -6.81
CA SER A 64 9.45 3.53 -6.22
C SER A 64 10.09 2.99 -4.95
N GLU A 65 11.27 3.49 -4.62
CA GLU A 65 11.96 3.17 -3.36
C GLU A 65 11.49 4.13 -2.25
N VAL A 66 11.26 3.60 -1.06
CA VAL A 66 10.85 4.37 0.12
C VAL A 66 11.61 3.90 1.35
N ASP A 67 11.83 4.80 2.30
CA ASP A 67 12.56 4.50 3.54
C ASP A 67 11.79 3.57 4.48
N LYS A 68 10.46 3.69 4.48
CA LYS A 68 9.58 2.95 5.38
C LYS A 68 8.32 2.49 4.66
N PRO A 69 7.79 1.30 4.96
CA PRO A 69 6.50 0.86 4.48
C PRO A 69 5.39 1.64 5.20
N LEU A 70 4.27 1.88 4.51
CA LEU A 70 3.07 2.41 5.15
C LEU A 70 2.15 1.27 5.55
N THR A 71 1.58 1.36 6.75
CA THR A 71 0.51 0.45 7.17
C THR A 71 -0.79 0.76 6.43
N GLN A 72 -1.76 -0.15 6.49
CA GLN A 72 -3.07 0.07 5.87
C GLN A 72 -3.81 1.25 6.51
N ALA A 73 -3.72 1.40 7.84
CA ALA A 73 -4.32 2.52 8.56
C ALA A 73 -3.70 3.87 8.15
N GLU A 74 -2.38 3.95 8.07
CA GLU A 74 -1.68 5.16 7.59
C GLU A 74 -1.99 5.48 6.14
N THR A 75 -2.05 4.45 5.29
CA THR A 75 -2.41 4.61 3.87
C THR A 75 -3.84 5.14 3.74
N HIS A 76 -4.77 4.63 4.57
CA HIS A 76 -6.14 5.10 4.60
C HIS A 76 -6.24 6.55 5.10
N ALA A 77 -5.58 6.87 6.21
CA ALA A 77 -5.53 8.22 6.75
C ALA A 77 -4.98 9.25 5.74
N LYS A 78 -3.92 8.90 5.00
CA LYS A 78 -3.38 9.76 3.93
C LYS A 78 -4.35 10.01 2.76
N ARG A 79 -5.30 9.10 2.54
CA ARG A 79 -6.33 9.22 1.50
C ARG A 79 -7.58 9.93 1.99
N GLN A 80 -7.77 10.04 3.31
CA GLN A 80 -8.95 10.70 3.85
C GLN A 80 -8.84 12.21 3.64
N PRO A 81 -9.84 12.83 3.00
CA PRO A 81 -9.93 14.28 2.97
C PRO A 81 -10.18 14.82 4.38
N PRO A 82 -9.80 16.07 4.67
CA PRO A 82 -10.13 16.72 5.93
C PRO A 82 -11.66 16.73 6.11
N LYS A 83 -12.12 16.53 7.34
CA LYS A 83 -13.54 16.63 7.65
C LYS A 83 -13.98 18.08 7.45
N GLY A 84 -14.98 18.29 6.62
CA GLY A 84 -15.56 19.62 6.35
C GLY A 84 -16.53 20.11 7.43
N TYR A 85 -16.59 19.42 8.58
CA TYR A 85 -17.46 19.75 9.70
C TYR A 85 -16.73 19.49 11.01
N TYR A 86 -17.13 20.20 12.06
CA TYR A 86 -16.79 19.90 13.44
C TYR A 86 -18.07 19.64 14.22
N ILE A 87 -18.04 18.71 15.16
CA ILE A 87 -19.17 18.45 16.06
C ILE A 87 -19.00 19.42 17.23
N GLU A 88 -19.90 20.38 17.36
CA GLU A 88 -20.01 21.19 18.59
C GLU A 88 -20.36 20.27 19.76
N LYS A 89 -19.94 20.64 21.00
CA LYS A 89 -20.14 19.82 22.20
C LYS A 89 -21.54 19.21 22.18
N GLN A 90 -21.61 17.87 22.25
CA GLN A 90 -22.89 17.18 22.38
C GLN A 90 -23.64 17.82 23.55
N GLY A 91 -24.76 18.49 23.25
CA GLY A 91 -25.72 18.82 24.29
C GLY A 91 -26.01 17.53 25.04
N VAL A 92 -26.00 17.59 26.37
CA VAL A 92 -26.22 16.44 27.26
C VAL A 92 -27.42 15.66 26.74
N VAL A 93 -27.18 14.52 26.10
CA VAL A 93 -28.23 13.58 25.73
C VAL A 93 -28.73 13.05 27.06
N ARG A 94 -29.81 13.63 27.58
CA ARG A 94 -30.53 13.04 28.69
C ARG A 94 -31.11 11.75 28.14
N ASP A 95 -30.54 10.61 28.53
CA ASP A 95 -31.18 9.32 28.34
C ASP A 95 -32.54 9.38 29.03
N ILE A 96 -33.58 9.61 28.26
CA ILE A 96 -34.97 9.46 28.71
C ILE A 96 -35.30 7.97 28.58
N GLY A 97 -34.60 7.15 29.35
CA GLY A 97 -34.91 5.73 29.48
C GLY A 97 -35.98 5.54 30.55
N GLY A 98 -37.17 5.08 30.13
CA GLY A 98 -38.19 4.58 31.06
C GLY A 98 -39.61 4.55 30.50
N LEU A 99 -39.88 3.61 29.58
CA LEU A 99 -41.14 2.85 29.47
C LEU A 99 -40.81 1.46 28.92
#